data_AF-A0A7W0NQR0-F1
#
_entry.id   AF-A0A7W0NQR0-F1
#
_cell.length_a   1.000
_cell.length_b   1.000
_cell.length_c   1.000
_cell.angle_alpha   90.00
_cell.angle_beta   90.00
_cell.angle_gamma   90.00
#
_symmetry.space_group_name_H-M   'P 1'
#
loop_
_entity.id
_entity.type
_entity.pdbx_description
1 polymer ?
#
loop_
_entity_poly.entity_id
_entity_poly.type
_entity_poly.pdbx_seq_one_letter_code
_entity_poly.pdbx_strand_id
1 'polypeptide(L)'
;RQLRLRDIGGIIVIDFIDMDSPENRTELEEVFKQELERDRTRTQVFEMSALGLIQMTRKNVSTGIVEAFSDPCPECEGRGILIHDVD
;
A
#
# COMPACT_ATOMS: atom_id res chain seq x y z
N ARG A 1 -9.08 5.92 0.69
CA ARG A 1 -8.95 7.31 0.14
C ARG A 1 -7.61 7.58 -0.56
N GLN A 2 -6.45 7.37 0.10
CA GLN A 2 -5.13 7.71 -0.47
C GLN A 2 -4.83 6.97 -1.78
N LEU A 3 -5.18 5.69 -1.88
CA LEU A 3 -5.05 4.91 -3.12
C LEU A 3 -5.67 5.61 -4.33
N ARG A 4 -6.87 6.20 -4.17
CA ARG A 4 -7.56 6.95 -5.23
C ARG A 4 -6.90 8.28 -5.52
N LEU A 5 -6.56 9.05 -4.49
CA LEU A 5 -5.98 10.39 -4.66
C LEU A 5 -4.60 10.35 -5.30
N ARG A 6 -3.81 9.31 -5.02
CA ARG A 6 -2.45 9.14 -5.55
C ARG A 6 -2.40 8.28 -6.82
N ASP A 7 -3.55 7.74 -7.21
CA ASP A 7 -3.72 6.69 -8.20
C ASP A 7 -2.70 5.54 -8.07
N ILE A 8 -2.58 4.99 -6.86
CA ILE A 8 -1.69 3.85 -6.60
C ILE A 8 -2.36 2.57 -7.09
N GLY A 9 -1.71 1.83 -7.97
CA GLY A 9 -2.14 0.51 -8.40
C GLY A 9 -1.04 -0.53 -8.26
N GLY A 10 -1.33 -1.77 -8.67
CA GLY A 10 -0.45 -2.92 -8.52
C GLY A 10 -0.69 -3.69 -7.23
N ILE A 11 0.35 -4.36 -6.76
CA ILE A 11 0.35 -5.10 -5.48
C ILE A 11 0.63 -4.09 -4.37
N ILE A 12 -0.24 -4.06 -3.38
CA ILE A 12 -0.12 -3.18 -2.22
C ILE A 12 -0.11 -4.07 -0.98
N VAL A 13 0.89 -3.86 -0.12
CA VAL A 13 1.04 -4.52 1.17
C VAL A 13 0.85 -3.48 2.26
N ILE A 14 0.04 -3.80 3.25
CA ILE A 14 -0.29 -2.89 4.36
C ILE A 14 0.04 -3.62 5.66
N ASP A 15 0.91 -2.99 6.43
CA ASP A 15 1.30 -3.42 7.77
C ASP A 15 0.44 -2.66 8.78
N PHE A 16 -0.53 -3.35 9.38
CA PHE A 16 -1.39 -2.78 10.40
C PHE A 16 -0.74 -2.93 11.79
N ILE A 17 -1.19 -2.13 12.75
CA ILE A 17 -0.76 -2.27 14.15
C ILE A 17 -1.14 -3.68 14.64
N ASP A 18 -0.24 -4.30 15.40
CA ASP A 18 -0.47 -5.60 16.02
C ASP A 18 -1.76 -5.61 16.86
N MET A 19 -2.61 -6.59 16.57
CA MET A 19 -3.85 -6.84 17.28
C MET A 19 -3.84 -8.24 17.86
N ASP A 20 -3.99 -8.36 19.18
CA ASP A 20 -4.04 -9.67 19.85
C ASP A 20 -5.38 -10.38 19.68
N SER A 21 -6.48 -9.60 19.66
CA SER A 21 -7.83 -10.12 19.49
C SER A 21 -8.10 -10.47 18.02
N PRO A 22 -8.52 -11.71 17.72
CA PRO A 22 -8.97 -12.10 16.38
C PRO A 22 -10.17 -11.27 15.91
N GLU A 23 -11.07 -10.89 16.83
CA GLU A 23 -12.25 -10.08 16.53
C GLU A 23 -11.86 -8.71 15.97
N ASN A 24 -10.86 -8.05 16.56
CA ASN A 24 -10.34 -6.78 16.06
C ASN A 24 -9.76 -6.91 14.64
N ARG A 25 -9.09 -8.03 14.34
CA ARG A 25 -8.55 -8.29 12.99
C ARG A 25 -9.68 -8.44 11.98
N THR A 26 -10.73 -9.18 12.33
CA THR A 26 -11.91 -9.34 11.48
C THR A 26 -12.62 -8.01 11.25
N GLU A 27 -12.86 -7.22 12.31
CA GLU A 27 -13.47 -5.90 12.18
C GLU A 27 -12.64 -4.98 11.28
N LEU A 28 -11.32 -5.00 11.44
CA LEU A 28 -10.42 -4.23 10.59
C LEU A 28 -10.54 -4.64 9.12
N GLU A 29 -10.57 -5.94 8.81
CA GLU A 29 -10.74 -6.42 7.43
C GLU A 29 -12.10 -6.01 6.84
N GLU A 30 -13.17 -6.08 7.63
CA GLU A 30 -14.52 -5.70 7.19
C GLU A 30 -14.59 -4.21 6.87
N VAL A 31 -14.14 -3.35 7.78
CA VAL A 31 -14.09 -1.89 7.57
C VAL A 31 -13.19 -1.56 6.38
N PHE A 32 -12.04 -2.24 6.25
CA PHE A 32 -11.13 -2.04 5.14
C PHE A 32 -11.79 -2.38 3.79
N LYS A 33 -12.48 -3.53 3.70
CA LYS A 33 -13.23 -3.94 2.50
C LYS A 33 -14.34 -2.93 2.16
N GLN A 34 -15.13 -2.50 3.15
CA GLN A 34 -16.19 -1.49 2.97
C GLN A 34 -15.65 -0.15 2.44
N GLU A 35 -14.52 0.32 2.94
CA GLU A 35 -13.93 1.58 2.46
C GLU A 35 -13.37 1.49 1.03
N LEU A 36 -13.00 0.29 0.58
CA LEU A 36 -12.57 0.02 -0.79
C LEU A 36 -13.75 -0.06 -1.77
N GLU A 37 -14.97 -0.37 -1.35
CA GLU A 37 -16.16 -0.36 -2.22
C GLU A 37 -16.42 1.03 -2.84
N ARG A 38 -15.93 2.09 -2.19
CA ARG A 38 -15.99 3.47 -2.72
C ARG A 38 -15.01 3.72 -3.86
N ASP A 39 -14.09 2.79 -4.13
CA ASP A 39 -13.18 2.83 -5.26
C ASP A 39 -13.83 2.20 -6.50
N ARG A 40 -13.89 2.96 -7.59
CA ARG A 40 -14.43 2.47 -8.87
C ARG A 40 -13.45 1.55 -9.60
N THR A 41 -12.19 1.53 -9.16
CA THR A 41 -11.15 0.68 -9.72
C THR A 41 -11.28 -0.71 -9.14
N ARG A 42 -11.13 -1.75 -9.97
CA ARG A 42 -11.16 -3.13 -9.49
C ARG A 42 -10.06 -3.36 -8.47
N THR A 43 -10.47 -3.77 -7.27
CA THR A 43 -9.59 -4.18 -6.17
C THR A 43 -9.84 -5.63 -5.80
N GLN A 44 -8.82 -6.29 -5.26
CA GLN A 44 -8.93 -7.60 -4.62
C GLN A 44 -8.15 -7.57 -3.33
N VAL A 45 -8.79 -7.93 -2.21
CA VAL A 45 -8.16 -7.99 -0.89
C VAL A 45 -8.02 -9.46 -0.49
N PHE A 46 -6.87 -9.82 0.07
CA PHE A 46 -6.62 -11.12 0.66
C PHE A 46 -6.71 -11.04 2.19
N GLU A 47 -6.95 -12.18 2.83
CA GLU A 47 -6.94 -12.28 4.29
C GLU A 47 -5.60 -11.84 4.87
N MET A 48 -5.64 -11.33 6.10
CA MET A 48 -4.45 -10.97 6.85
C MET A 48 -3.55 -12.20 7.02
N SER A 49 -2.27 -12.04 6.67
CA SER A 49 -1.29 -13.11 6.81
C SER A 49 -0.95 -13.37 8.28
N ALA A 50 -0.27 -14.49 8.54
CA ALA A 50 0.25 -14.81 9.88
C ALA A 50 1.26 -13.78 10.41
N LEU A 51 1.86 -12.97 9.52
CA LEU A 51 2.77 -11.87 9.88
C LEU A 51 2.04 -10.55 10.15
N GLY A 52 0.70 -10.52 10.15
CA GLY A 52 -0.08 -9.29 10.37
C GLY A 52 -0.27 -8.42 9.12
N LEU A 53 0.23 -8.86 7.96
CA LEU A 53 0.15 -8.08 6.72
C LEU A 53 -1.15 -8.34 5.96
N ILE A 54 -1.82 -7.27 5.52
CA ILE A 54 -2.87 -7.33 4.50
C ILE A 54 -2.26 -7.13 3.12
N GLN A 55 -2.65 -7.99 2.19
CA GLN A 55 -2.25 -7.92 0.79
C GLN A 55 -3.46 -7.57 -0.07
N MET A 56 -3.28 -6.71 -1.06
CA MET A 56 -4.31 -6.43 -2.05
C MET A 56 -3.72 -6.14 -3.42
N THR A 57 -4.55 -6.28 -4.45
CA THR A 57 -4.27 -5.73 -5.77
C THR A 57 -5.27 -4.64 -6.11
N ARG A 58 -4.82 -3.60 -6.81
CA ARG A 58 -5.67 -2.58 -7.42
C ARG A 58 -5.25 -2.41 -8.88
N LYS A 59 -6.20 -2.50 -9.81
CA LYS A 59 -5.90 -2.39 -11.25
C LYS A 59 -5.22 -1.04 -11.54
N ASN A 60 -4.15 -1.04 -12.34
CA ASN A 60 -3.55 0.20 -12.85
C ASN A 60 -4.50 0.83 -13.88
N VAL A 61 -4.89 2.08 -13.64
CA VAL A 61 -5.81 2.83 -14.53
C VAL A 61 -5.06 3.94 -15.26
N SER A 62 -4.10 4.59 -14.59
CA SER A 62 -3.23 5.59 -15.19
C SER A 62 -1.85 5.61 -14.52
N THR A 63 -0.97 6.45 -15.03
CA THR A 63 0.33 6.78 -14.43
C THR A 63 0.08 7.56 -13.14
N GLY A 64 0.54 7.04 -12.01
CA GLY A 64 0.27 7.63 -10.69
C GLY A 64 0.89 9.02 -10.52
N ILE A 65 0.49 9.77 -9.48
CA ILE A 65 0.99 11.14 -9.27
C ILE A 65 2.52 11.17 -9.16
N VAL A 66 3.12 10.22 -8.45
CA VAL A 66 4.58 10.18 -8.29
C VAL A 66 5.25 9.97 -9.64
N GLU A 67 4.79 8.98 -10.42
CA GLU A 67 5.35 8.68 -11.74
C GLU A 67 5.19 9.86 -12.73
N ALA A 68 4.08 10.60 -12.65
CA ALA A 68 3.80 11.70 -13.57
C ALA A 68 4.54 13.01 -13.19
N PHE A 69 4.93 13.20 -11.92
CA PHE A 69 5.43 14.47 -11.40
C PHE A 69 6.75 14.35 -10.63
N SER A 70 7.49 13.25 -10.79
CA SER A 70 8.82 13.11 -10.17
C SER A 70 9.81 12.39 -11.08
N ASP A 71 11.07 12.72 -10.87
CA ASP A 71 12.23 12.05 -11.46
C ASP A 71 13.01 11.30 -10.37
N PRO A 72 13.80 10.26 -10.72
CA PRO A 72 14.68 9.61 -9.77
C PRO A 72 15.62 10.62 -9.09
N CYS A 73 15.80 10.50 -7.77
CA CYS A 73 16.70 11.36 -7.02
C CYS A 73 18.14 11.19 -7.55
N PRO A 74 18.85 12.27 -7.96
CA PRO A 74 20.18 12.14 -8.55
C PRO A 74 21.25 11.70 -7.56
N GLU A 75 21.02 11.89 -6.26
CA GLU A 75 21.99 11.55 -5.21
C GLU A 75 21.90 10.07 -4.80
N CYS A 76 20.69 9.59 -4.54
CA CYS A 76 20.46 8.23 -4.03
C CYS A 76 19.87 7.28 -5.07
N GLU A 77 19.54 7.76 -6.27
CA GLU A 77 18.95 6.98 -7.37
C GLU A 77 17.69 6.21 -6.95
N GLY A 78 16.91 6.80 -6.04
CA GLY A 78 15.70 6.20 -5.50
C GLY A 78 15.91 5.24 -4.32
N ARG A 79 17.15 5.01 -3.85
CA ARG A 79 17.42 4.19 -2.65
C ARG A 79 16.86 4.78 -1.36
N GLY A 80 16.72 6.11 -1.29
CA GLY A 80 16.29 6.81 -0.08
C GLY A 80 17.31 6.85 1.06
N ILE A 81 18.52 6.33 0.85
CA ILE A 81 19.62 6.32 1.82
C ILE A 81 20.96 6.65 1.12
N LEU A 82 21.86 7.32 1.85
CA LEU A 82 23.27 7.50 1.48
C LEU A 82 24.10 6.53 2.29
N ILE A 83 24.96 5.77 1.62
CA ILE A 83 25.89 4.85 2.28
C ILE A 83 27.22 5.57 2.39
N HIS A 84 27.71 5.75 3.60
CA HIS A 84 29.06 6.23 3.85
C HIS A 84 29.98 5.03 3.94
N ASP A 85 31.15 5.10 3.31
CA ASP A 85 32.18 4.09 3.47
C ASP A 85 32.58 4.01 4.95
N VAL A 86 32.70 2.78 5.44
CA VAL A 86 33.22 2.52 6.79
C VAL A 86 34.72 2.29 6.61
N ASP A 87 35.50 3.35 6.84
CA ASP A 87 36.98 3.24 6.93
C ASP A 87 37.40 2.21 7.99
#